data_AF-A0A0A9WBP5-F1
#
_entry.id   AF-A0A0A9WBP5-F1
#
_cell.length_a   1.000
_cell.length_b   1.000
_cell.length_c   1.000
_cell.angle_alpha   90.00
_cell.angle_beta   90.00
_cell.angle_gamma   90.00
#
_symmetry.space_group_name_H-M   'P 1'
#
loop_
_entity.id
_entity.type
_entity.pdbx_description
1 polymer ?
#
loop_
_entity_poly.entity_id
_entity_poly.type
_entity_poly.pdbx_seq_one_letter_code
_entity_poly.pdbx_strand_id
1 'polypeptide(L)'
;MREAEAEEEQYKTRAQVLWPILQIHHQRSRYIYDMYYSKKAISRDVYEYCLDKRIADANLISKWKKSGYENLCCLRCIQQDTSFNTTCICRVPKKDLSDDRQEFECLNCGCPGCSS
;
A
#
# COMPACT_ATOMS: atom_id res chain seq x y z
N MET A 1 2.12 -14.33 -3.96
CA MET A 1 3.45 -13.69 -3.90
C MET A 1 4.44 -14.45 -4.76
N ARG A 2 4.67 -15.75 -4.55
CA ARG A 2 5.55 -16.56 -5.42
C ARG A 2 5.15 -16.58 -6.90
N GLU A 3 3.85 -16.63 -7.19
CA GLU A 3 3.34 -16.55 -8.57
C GLU A 3 3.69 -15.20 -9.21
N ALA A 4 3.38 -14.10 -8.52
CA ALA A 4 3.73 -12.74 -8.95
C ALA A 4 5.26 -12.49 -9.06
N GLU A 5 6.09 -13.28 -8.39
CA GLU A 5 7.56 -13.21 -8.53
C GLU A 5 8.06 -13.99 -9.76
N ALA A 6 7.31 -15.00 -10.21
CA ALA A 6 7.67 -15.85 -11.35
C ALA A 6 7.14 -15.32 -12.69
N GLU A 7 6.23 -14.35 -12.67
CA GLU A 7 5.69 -13.70 -13.87
C GLU A 7 6.74 -12.79 -14.51
N GLU A 8 7.31 -13.23 -15.62
CA GLU A 8 8.11 -12.38 -16.52
C GLU A 8 7.23 -11.83 -17.64
N GLU A 9 6.76 -10.60 -17.49
CA GLU A 9 5.94 -9.95 -18.52
C GLU A 9 6.80 -9.06 -19.43
N GLN A 10 7.01 -9.53 -20.67
CA GLN A 10 7.86 -8.90 -21.69
C GLN A 10 7.48 -7.45 -22.06
N TYR A 11 6.27 -7.00 -21.72
CA TYR A 11 5.75 -5.67 -22.09
C TYR A 11 5.50 -4.73 -20.90
N LYS A 12 5.84 -5.14 -19.68
CA LYS A 12 5.66 -4.28 -18.49
C LYS A 12 6.93 -3.53 -18.15
N THR A 13 6.76 -2.28 -17.68
CA THR A 13 7.86 -1.53 -17.10
C THR A 13 8.34 -2.21 -15.81
N ARG A 14 9.61 -2.00 -15.44
CA ARG A 14 10.18 -2.52 -14.19
C ARG A 14 9.32 -2.20 -12.95
N ALA A 15 8.68 -1.03 -12.94
CA ALA A 15 7.79 -0.64 -11.86
C ALA A 15 6.49 -1.47 -11.85
N GLN A 16 5.88 -1.66 -13.03
CA GLN A 16 4.63 -2.42 -13.19
C GLN A 16 4.76 -3.90 -12.82
N VAL A 17 5.92 -4.52 -13.07
CA VAL A 17 6.21 -5.90 -12.61
C VAL A 17 6.12 -6.00 -11.08
N LEU A 18 6.46 -4.94 -10.34
CA LEU A 18 6.42 -4.92 -8.88
C LEU A 18 5.03 -4.59 -8.31
N TRP A 19 4.10 -4.07 -9.10
CA TRP A 19 2.79 -3.65 -8.60
C TRP A 19 1.99 -4.80 -7.98
N PRO A 20 1.88 -6.00 -8.59
CA PRO A 20 1.16 -7.12 -7.98
C PRO A 20 1.78 -7.54 -6.64
N ILE A 21 3.10 -7.54 -6.53
CA ILE A 21 3.82 -7.87 -5.29
C ILE A 21 3.46 -6.87 -4.19
N LEU A 22 3.46 -5.58 -4.50
CA LEU A 22 3.10 -4.51 -3.56
C LEU A 22 1.63 -4.56 -3.16
N GLN A 23 0.74 -4.91 -4.10
CA GLN A 23 -0.68 -5.11 -3.83
C GLN A 23 -0.90 -6.27 -2.86
N ILE A 24 -0.26 -7.42 -3.08
CA ILE A 24 -0.33 -8.58 -2.18
C ILE A 24 0.25 -8.22 -0.80
N HIS A 25 1.37 -7.50 -0.76
CA HIS A 25 1.97 -7.02 0.48
C HIS A 25 1.02 -6.13 1.29
N HIS A 26 0.36 -5.18 0.62
CA HIS A 26 -0.67 -4.34 1.23
C HIS A 26 -1.83 -5.19 1.75
N GLN A 27 -2.41 -6.05 0.90
CA GLN A 27 -3.56 -6.90 1.25
C GLN A 27 -3.27 -7.80 2.46
N ARG A 28 -2.10 -8.44 2.48
CA ARG A 28 -1.66 -9.29 3.59
C ARG A 28 -1.57 -8.51 4.90
N SER A 29 -0.95 -7.33 4.87
CA SER A 29 -0.85 -6.46 6.04
C SER A 29 -2.21 -5.95 6.50
N ARG A 30 -3.10 -5.60 5.54
CA ARG A 30 -4.43 -5.06 5.82
C ARG A 30 -5.33 -6.12 6.43
N TYR A 31 -5.26 -7.36 5.94
CA TYR A 31 -5.99 -8.48 6.52
C TYR A 31 -5.64 -8.68 8.00
N ILE A 32 -4.35 -8.68 8.34
CA ILE A 32 -3.90 -8.84 9.73
C ILE A 32 -4.36 -7.64 10.59
N TYR A 33 -4.27 -6.42 10.05
CA TYR A 33 -4.77 -5.22 10.71
C TYR A 33 -6.27 -5.32 11.03
N ASP A 34 -7.09 -5.67 10.03
CA ASP A 34 -8.54 -5.77 10.18
C ASP A 34 -8.94 -6.89 11.14
N MET A 35 -8.23 -8.03 11.13
CA MET A 35 -8.50 -9.14 12.04
C MET A 35 -8.21 -8.77 13.51
N TYR A 36 -7.20 -7.94 13.78
CA TYR A 36 -6.85 -7.51 15.14
C TYR A 36 -7.65 -6.29 15.62
N TYR A 37 -7.66 -5.20 14.84
CA TYR A 37 -8.25 -3.92 15.26
C TYR A 37 -9.76 -3.83 15.01
N SER A 38 -10.23 -4.29 13.85
CA SER A 38 -11.63 -4.14 13.44
C SER A 38 -12.49 -5.29 13.96
N LYS A 39 -12.10 -6.53 13.64
CA LYS A 39 -12.87 -7.75 13.95
C LYS A 39 -12.52 -8.38 15.30
N LYS A 40 -11.36 -8.08 15.86
CA LYS A 40 -10.84 -8.63 17.13
C LYS A 40 -10.86 -10.17 17.18
N ALA A 41 -10.60 -10.81 16.05
CA ALA A 41 -10.66 -12.27 15.89
C ALA A 41 -9.35 -13.00 16.27
N ILE A 42 -8.24 -12.27 16.38
CA ILE A 42 -6.92 -12.81 16.75
C ILE A 42 -6.44 -12.21 18.07
N SER A 43 -5.71 -13.00 18.85
CA SER A 43 -5.08 -12.53 20.09
C SER A 43 -3.88 -11.62 19.80
N ARG A 44 -3.46 -10.88 20.83
CA ARG A 44 -2.26 -10.04 20.76
C ARG A 44 -1.01 -10.85 20.41
N ASP A 45 -0.85 -12.03 21.00
CA ASP A 45 0.32 -12.89 20.77
C ASP A 45 0.42 -13.33 19.30
N VAL A 46 -0.71 -13.67 18.67
CA VAL A 46 -0.76 -14.02 17.24
C VAL A 46 -0.44 -12.82 16.36
N TYR A 47 -0.94 -11.63 16.73
CA TYR A 47 -0.64 -10.39 16.02
C TYR A 47 0.84 -10.04 16.10
N GLU A 48 1.46 -10.10 17.29
CA GLU A 48 2.89 -9.84 17.48
C GLU A 48 3.74 -10.88 16.75
N TYR A 49 3.37 -12.16 16.80
CA TYR A 49 4.04 -13.21 16.01
C TYR A 49 4.04 -12.91 14.49
N CYS A 50 2.91 -12.45 13.95
CA CYS A 50 2.80 -12.06 12.54
C CYS A 50 3.72 -10.88 12.18
N LEU A 51 3.94 -9.94 13.09
CA LEU A 51 4.85 -8.81 12.89
C LEU A 51 6.32 -9.26 12.96
N ASP A 52 6.66 -10.09 13.93
CA ASP A 52 8.02 -10.61 14.13
C ASP A 52 8.48 -11.47 12.97
N LYS A 53 7.59 -12.34 12.45
CA LYS A 53 7.83 -13.15 11.26
C LYS A 53 7.74 -12.37 9.94
N ARG A 54 7.56 -11.04 9.98
CA ARG A 54 7.43 -10.17 8.80
C ARG A 54 6.29 -10.57 7.85
N ILE A 55 5.22 -11.16 8.40
CA ILE A 55 4.01 -11.46 7.64
C ILE A 55 3.21 -10.17 7.43
N ALA A 56 3.14 -9.30 8.43
CA ALA A 56 2.60 -7.95 8.31
C ALA A 56 3.70 -6.88 8.40
N ASP A 57 3.48 -5.77 7.71
CA ASP A 57 4.35 -4.60 7.81
C ASP A 57 3.93 -3.69 8.97
N ALA A 58 4.73 -3.71 10.04
CA ALA A 58 4.53 -2.87 11.22
C ALA A 58 4.55 -1.37 10.89
N ASN A 59 5.41 -0.95 9.96
CA ASN A 59 5.55 0.46 9.60
C ASN A 59 4.31 0.94 8.83
N LEU A 60 3.83 0.14 7.87
CA LEU A 60 2.61 0.47 7.14
C LEU A 60 1.39 0.51 8.08
N ILE A 61 1.26 -0.47 8.97
CA ILE A 61 0.18 -0.50 9.99
C ILE A 61 0.27 0.72 10.92
N SER A 62 1.46 1.15 11.30
CA SER A 62 1.62 2.34 12.13
C SER A 62 1.07 3.60 11.46
N LYS A 63 1.10 3.66 10.13
CA LYS A 63 0.55 4.79 9.35
C LYS A 63 -0.96 4.72 9.28
N TRP A 64 -1.57 3.55 9.09
CA TRP A 64 -3.03 3.40 9.06
C TRP A 64 -3.74 3.86 10.34
N LYS A 65 -3.02 3.90 11.48
CA LYS A 65 -3.53 4.45 12.74
C LYS A 65 -3.53 5.97 12.81
N LYS A 66 -2.84 6.65 11.89
CA LYS A 66 -2.78 8.11 11.84
C LYS A 66 -3.91 8.64 10.98
N SER A 67 -4.52 9.74 11.42
CA SER A 67 -5.58 10.40 10.66
C SER A 67 -5.08 10.86 9.28
N GLY A 68 -5.87 10.60 8.25
CA GLY A 68 -5.58 10.91 6.85
C GLY A 68 -4.73 9.85 6.13
N TYR A 69 -4.31 8.78 6.81
CA TYR A 69 -3.51 7.69 6.24
C TYR A 69 -4.21 6.34 6.34
N GLU A 70 -5.48 6.28 6.70
CA GLU A 70 -6.26 5.08 6.96
C GLU A 70 -6.25 4.11 5.75
N ASN A 71 -6.20 4.65 4.53
CA ASN A 71 -6.20 3.91 3.27
C ASN A 71 -4.85 3.95 2.53
N LEU A 72 -3.75 4.23 3.24
CA LEU A 72 -2.43 4.36 2.63
C LEU A 72 -2.01 3.08 1.88
N CYS A 73 -1.63 3.22 0.60
CA CYS A 73 -1.26 2.08 -0.26
C CYS A 73 0.12 1.48 0.03
N CYS A 74 1.13 2.31 0.29
CA CYS A 74 2.50 1.88 0.59
C CYS A 74 3.31 3.02 1.21
N LEU A 75 4.45 2.68 1.83
CA LEU A 75 5.34 3.67 2.45
C LEU A 75 6.04 4.58 1.43
N ARG A 76 6.28 4.08 0.21
CA ARG A 76 6.96 4.84 -0.85
C ARG A 76 6.14 6.04 -1.33
N CYS A 77 4.80 5.95 -1.29
CA CYS A 77 3.93 7.03 -1.76
C CYS A 77 3.86 8.24 -0.82
N ILE A 78 4.38 8.12 0.41
CA ILE A 78 4.47 9.21 1.39
C ILE A 78 5.90 9.68 1.60
N GLN A 79 6.87 9.01 1.00
CA GLN A 79 8.26 9.40 1.04
C GLN A 79 8.50 10.56 0.06
N GLN A 80 9.24 11.58 0.49
CA GLN A 80 9.50 12.78 -0.32
C GLN A 80 10.71 12.61 -1.26
N ASP A 81 10.94 11.39 -1.78
CA ASP A 81 12.07 11.08 -2.65
C ASP A 81 11.85 11.53 -4.12
N THR A 82 10.80 12.29 -4.39
CA THR A 82 10.54 12.83 -5.74
C THR A 82 11.39 14.07 -6.00
N SER A 83 11.64 14.39 -7.27
CA SER A 83 12.46 15.54 -7.68
C SER A 83 11.99 16.88 -7.10
N PHE A 84 10.74 16.97 -6.65
CA PHE A 84 10.12 18.16 -6.07
C PHE A 84 9.86 18.04 -4.56
N ASN A 85 10.37 16.99 -3.90
CA ASN A 85 10.18 16.72 -2.48
C ASN A 85 8.68 16.64 -2.07
N THR A 86 7.84 16.22 -3.00
CA THR A 86 6.38 16.07 -2.82
C THR A 86 6.00 14.60 -2.65
N THR A 87 4.82 14.37 -2.07
CA THR A 87 4.21 13.05 -1.99
C THR A 87 3.65 12.63 -3.34
N CYS A 88 3.33 11.34 -3.49
CA CYS A 88 2.79 10.82 -4.73
C CYS A 88 1.37 11.36 -5.02
N ILE A 89 1.01 11.53 -6.29
CA ILE A 89 -0.34 11.93 -6.74
C ILE A 89 -1.46 11.07 -6.15
N CYS A 90 -1.19 9.78 -5.86
CA CYS A 90 -2.18 8.92 -5.22
C CYS A 90 -2.60 9.38 -3.81
N ARG A 91 -1.90 10.32 -3.18
CA ARG A 91 -2.27 10.93 -1.90
C ARG A 91 -3.19 12.14 -2.04
N VAL A 92 -3.37 12.66 -3.25
CA VAL A 92 -4.28 13.76 -3.54
C VAL A 92 -5.73 13.23 -3.54
N PRO A 93 -6.66 13.85 -2.81
CA PRO A 93 -8.08 13.50 -2.88
C PRO A 93 -8.60 13.63 -4.32
N LYS A 94 -9.41 12.67 -4.78
CA LYS A 94 -9.93 12.68 -6.16
C LYS A 94 -10.74 13.92 -6.51
N LYS A 95 -11.43 14.51 -5.52
CA LYS A 95 -12.18 15.76 -5.66
C LYS A 95 -11.31 16.98 -6.01
N ASP A 96 -10.02 16.92 -5.69
CA ASP A 96 -9.07 18.00 -5.93
C ASP A 96 -8.26 17.74 -7.22
N LEU A 97 -8.49 16.60 -7.88
CA LEU A 97 -7.94 16.29 -9.20
C LEU A 97 -8.89 16.80 -10.28
N SER A 98 -8.32 17.29 -11.37
CA SER A 98 -9.07 17.64 -12.57
C SER A 98 -9.68 16.38 -13.21
N ASP A 99 -10.81 16.53 -13.92
CA ASP A 99 -11.57 15.40 -14.47
C ASP A 99 -10.74 14.52 -15.41
N ASP A 100 -9.78 15.10 -16.14
CA ASP A 100 -8.82 14.41 -17.01
C ASP A 100 -7.80 13.54 -16.26
N ARG A 101 -7.69 13.71 -14.94
CA ARG A 101 -6.70 13.02 -14.08
C ARG A 101 -7.35 12.17 -12.99
N GLN A 102 -8.65 11.91 -13.08
CA GLN A 102 -9.34 11.05 -12.11
C GLN A 102 -9.02 9.56 -12.31
N GLU A 103 -8.70 9.17 -13.53
CA GLU A 103 -8.24 7.83 -13.90
C GLU A 103 -6.73 7.83 -14.05
N PHE A 104 -6.03 7.34 -13.03
CA PHE A 104 -4.58 7.21 -13.05
C PHE A 104 -4.14 5.98 -12.25
N GLU A 105 -2.95 5.51 -12.55
CA GLU A 105 -2.26 4.49 -11.76
C GLU A 105 -0.98 5.09 -11.20
N CYS A 106 -0.77 4.90 -9.90
CA CYS A 106 0.46 5.33 -9.26
C CYS A 106 1.68 4.59 -9.84
N LEU A 107 2.72 5.31 -10.25
CA LEU A 107 3.96 4.71 -10.74
C LEU A 107 4.63 3.76 -9.72
N ASN A 108 4.47 4.00 -8.42
CA ASN A 108 5.15 3.21 -7.39
C ASN A 108 4.48 1.86 -7.12
N CYS A 109 3.15 1.81 -7.07
CA CYS A 109 2.41 0.63 -6.61
C CYS A 109 1.12 0.35 -7.39
N GLY A 110 0.83 1.10 -8.44
CA GLY A 110 -0.35 0.91 -9.28
C GLY A 110 -1.68 1.31 -8.63
N CYS A 111 -1.69 1.94 -7.46
CA CYS A 111 -2.94 2.27 -6.79
C CYS A 111 -3.70 3.42 -7.50
N PRO A 112 -5.04 3.39 -7.53
CA PRO A 112 -5.87 4.42 -8.16
C PRO A 112 -6.19 5.61 -7.23
N GLY A 113 -5.40 5.78 -6.17
CA GLY A 113 -5.66 6.71 -5.07
C GLY A 113 -5.70 6.00 -3.71
N CYS A 114 -5.08 6.63 -2.72
CA CYS A 114 -4.93 6.15 -1.35
C CYS A 114 -5.12 7.28 -0.32
N SER A 115 -5.68 8.41 -0.77
CA SER A 115 -6.19 9.44 0.13
C SER A 115 -7.39 8.87 0.92
N SER A 116 -7.51 9.26 2.18
CA SER A 116 -8.54 8.77 3.11
C SER A 116 -9.67 9.77 3.24
#